data_AF-A0A5N6P553-F1
#
_entry.id   AF-A0A5N6P553-F1
#
_cell.length_a   1.000
_cell.length_b   1.000
_cell.length_c   1.000
_cell.angle_alpha   90.00
_cell.angle_beta   90.00
_cell.angle_gamma   90.00
#
_symmetry.space_group_name_H-M   'P 1'
#
loop_
_entity.id
_entity.type
_entity.pdbx_description
1 polymer ?
#
loop_
_entity_poly.entity_id
_entity_poly.type
_entity_poly.pdbx_seq_one_letter_code
_entity_poly.pdbx_strand_id
1 'polypeptide(L)'
;MRPDHYIHLNVILAWSQILNYEEKYKSKDSISRLFCTHLLLNRDTYEKSVEEMNIELNRNMEVVLGEVNHPIISGFELVFVPIINQQHFYIMCFNLKTPKVEIINNSGVMPRMSVTKKYSGWPDKMKKTFADYLIQKQHPNGRHISTAKIHLRHMETYKGCLLDWECGLRREDEVNNLQKLQLNDLRKKYTTKIILHDLNERFDWVTKDLMRHMRLPVEVRREANRNAHGNIASRLLENANQKSDCLMFKHHIMNF
;
A
#
# COMPACT_ATOMS: atom_id res chain seq x y z
N MET A 1 4.93 7.61 -11.54
CA MET A 1 5.91 6.94 -10.66
C MET A 1 7.17 6.62 -11.45
N ARG A 2 8.36 7.08 -11.02
CA ARG A 2 9.62 6.87 -11.75
C ARG A 2 10.18 5.45 -11.54
N PRO A 3 10.76 4.80 -12.57
CA PRO A 3 11.59 3.60 -12.39
C PRO A 3 12.69 3.81 -11.34
N ASP A 4 13.07 2.74 -10.63
CA ASP A 4 14.21 2.73 -9.70
C ASP A 4 14.13 3.71 -8.52
N HIS A 5 12.96 4.32 -8.30
CA HIS A 5 12.70 5.20 -7.16
C HIS A 5 11.72 4.52 -6.19
N TYR A 6 11.91 4.77 -4.90
CA TYR A 6 10.96 4.36 -3.86
C TYR A 6 9.56 4.91 -4.17
N ILE A 7 8.55 4.09 -3.93
CA ILE A 7 7.16 4.50 -4.04
C ILE A 7 6.81 5.35 -2.82
N HIS A 8 6.36 6.57 -3.04
CA HIS A 8 5.94 7.46 -1.97
C HIS A 8 4.70 6.91 -1.25
N LEU A 9 4.61 7.08 0.07
CA LEU A 9 3.52 6.53 0.90
C LEU A 9 2.11 6.94 0.43
N ASN A 10 1.96 8.18 -0.04
CA ASN A 10 0.69 8.67 -0.60
C ASN A 10 0.24 7.91 -1.86
N VAL A 11 1.16 7.32 -2.62
CA VAL A 11 0.80 6.46 -3.75
C VAL A 11 0.21 5.14 -3.26
N ILE A 12 0.79 4.56 -2.21
CA ILE A 12 0.28 3.34 -1.57
C ILE A 12 -1.10 3.62 -0.96
N LEU A 13 -1.26 4.75 -0.28
CA LEU A 13 -2.53 5.22 0.28
C LEU A 13 -3.61 5.33 -0.81
N ALA A 14 -3.33 6.09 -1.88
CA ALA A 14 -4.27 6.26 -2.99
C ALA A 14 -4.64 4.92 -3.65
N TRP A 15 -3.66 4.02 -3.79
CA TRP A 15 -3.91 2.69 -4.36
C TRP A 15 -4.82 1.84 -3.47
N SER A 16 -4.58 1.78 -2.16
CA SER A 16 -5.47 1.07 -1.22
C SER A 16 -6.88 1.64 -1.23
N GLN A 17 -7.03 2.98 -1.30
CA GLN A 17 -8.34 3.63 -1.38
C GLN A 17 -9.10 3.24 -2.67
N ILE A 18 -8.40 3.23 -3.81
CA ILE A 18 -8.97 2.76 -5.08
C ILE A 18 -9.41 1.30 -4.97
N LEU A 19 -8.57 0.42 -4.43
CA LEU A 19 -8.90 -1.01 -4.29
C LEU A 19 -10.13 -1.21 -3.39
N ASN A 20 -10.21 -0.51 -2.25
CA ASN A 20 -11.39 -0.57 -1.39
C ASN A 20 -12.65 -0.03 -2.07
N TYR A 21 -12.55 1.05 -2.83
CA TYR A 21 -13.67 1.59 -3.59
C TYR A 21 -14.16 0.61 -4.66
N GLU A 22 -13.25 -0.09 -5.33
CA GLU A 22 -13.59 -1.06 -6.37
C GLU A 22 -14.22 -2.35 -5.84
N GLU A 23 -14.07 -2.66 -4.54
CA GLU A 23 -14.75 -3.80 -3.92
C GLU A 23 -16.28 -3.71 -4.04
N LYS A 24 -16.85 -2.51 -4.17
CA LYS A 24 -18.30 -2.34 -4.39
C LYS A 24 -18.79 -2.87 -5.74
N TYR A 25 -17.88 -3.09 -6.69
CA TYR A 25 -18.17 -3.62 -8.02
C TYR A 25 -17.78 -5.09 -8.19
N LYS A 26 -17.36 -5.76 -7.10
CA LYS A 26 -16.97 -7.17 -7.14
C LYS A 26 -18.17 -8.08 -7.41
N SER A 27 -17.94 -9.28 -7.94
CA SER A 27 -19.02 -10.26 -8.11
C SER A 27 -19.50 -10.77 -6.75
N LYS A 28 -20.76 -11.21 -6.67
CA LYS A 28 -21.34 -11.73 -5.42
C LYS A 28 -20.55 -12.91 -4.85
N ASP A 29 -20.02 -13.75 -5.74
CA ASP A 29 -19.27 -14.95 -5.37
C ASP A 29 -17.77 -14.68 -5.14
N SER A 30 -17.28 -13.47 -5.39
CA SER A 30 -15.87 -13.16 -5.15
C SER A 30 -15.60 -12.89 -3.68
N ILE A 31 -14.38 -13.23 -3.27
CA ILE A 31 -13.91 -12.95 -1.92
C ILE A 31 -13.98 -11.45 -1.60
N SER A 32 -14.50 -11.14 -0.40
CA SER A 32 -14.54 -9.79 0.16
C SER A 32 -13.18 -9.40 0.76
N ARG A 33 -12.64 -8.25 0.38
CA ARG A 33 -11.28 -7.81 0.73
C ARG A 33 -11.29 -6.44 1.38
N LEU A 34 -10.42 -6.25 2.37
CA LEU A 34 -10.12 -4.96 2.96
C LEU A 34 -8.64 -4.64 2.76
N PHE A 35 -8.34 -3.50 2.15
CA PHE A 35 -6.98 -3.01 1.90
C PHE A 35 -6.66 -1.87 2.86
N CYS A 36 -5.99 -2.20 3.96
CA CYS A 36 -5.52 -1.20 4.91
C CYS A 36 -4.37 -0.38 4.32
N THR A 37 -4.05 0.74 4.97
CA THR A 37 -2.99 1.66 4.53
C THR A 37 -1.93 1.80 5.62
N HIS A 38 -0.85 2.51 5.31
CA HIS A 38 0.20 2.82 6.30
C HIS A 38 -0.29 3.73 7.45
N LEU A 39 -1.51 4.27 7.35
CA LEU A 39 -2.17 5.00 8.43
C LEU A 39 -2.75 4.06 9.49
N LEU A 40 -2.88 2.76 9.19
CA LEU A 40 -3.33 1.78 10.19
C LEU A 40 -2.33 1.69 11.34
N LEU A 41 -1.06 1.50 11.03
CA LEU A 41 0.06 1.52 11.98
C LEU A 41 1.31 1.99 11.23
N ASN A 42 2.08 2.87 11.86
CA ASN A 42 3.36 3.33 11.32
C ASN A 42 4.53 2.65 12.04
N ARG A 43 5.76 2.98 11.64
CA ARG A 43 6.98 2.42 12.24
C ARG A 43 7.02 2.61 13.76
N ASP A 44 6.75 3.82 14.24
CA ASP A 44 6.85 4.15 15.66
C ASP A 44 5.86 3.30 16.47
N THR A 45 4.68 3.00 15.91
CA THR A 45 3.72 2.09 16.52
C THR A 45 4.28 0.68 16.74
N TYR A 46 5.13 0.18 15.84
CA TYR A 46 5.79 -1.13 16.00
C TYR A 46 6.86 -1.13 17.09
N GLU A 47 7.41 0.03 17.45
CA GLU A 47 8.43 0.19 18.51
C GLU A 47 7.82 0.30 19.92
N LYS A 48 6.52 0.58 20.04
CA LYS A 48 5.77 0.69 21.31
C LYS A 48 5.52 -0.66 22.01
N SER A 49 4.88 -0.67 23.18
CA SER A 49 4.36 -1.90 23.79
C SER A 49 3.24 -2.55 22.94
N VAL A 50 2.86 -3.79 23.26
CA VAL A 50 1.74 -4.46 22.55
C VAL A 50 0.42 -3.79 22.91
N GLU A 51 0.29 -3.33 24.15
CA GLU A 51 -0.88 -2.66 24.70
C GLU A 51 -1.14 -1.32 23.99
N GLU A 52 -0.11 -0.48 23.84
CA GLU A 52 -0.21 0.78 23.09
C GLU A 52 -0.53 0.56 21.61
N MET A 53 0.12 -0.43 20.99
CA MET A 53 -0.17 -0.81 19.60
C MET A 53 -1.60 -1.32 19.44
N ASN A 54 -2.15 -2.05 20.42
CA ASN A 54 -3.54 -2.51 20.43
C ASN A 54 -4.53 -1.34 20.49
N ILE A 55 -4.25 -0.30 21.28
CA ILE A 55 -5.09 0.92 21.35
C ILE A 55 -5.10 1.63 19.99
N GLU A 56 -3.93 1.84 19.39
CA GLU A 56 -3.82 2.49 18.08
C GLU A 56 -4.48 1.68 16.97
N LEU A 57 -4.25 0.37 16.92
CA LEU A 57 -4.87 -0.52 15.95
C LEU A 57 -6.40 -0.44 16.06
N ASN A 58 -6.96 -0.56 17.26
CA ASN A 58 -8.40 -0.48 17.47
C ASN A 58 -8.97 0.83 16.92
N ARG A 59 -8.39 1.98 17.34
CA ARG A 59 -8.84 3.30 16.90
C ARG A 59 -8.76 3.43 15.38
N ASN A 60 -7.66 3.02 14.78
CA ASN A 60 -7.44 3.17 13.35
C ASN A 60 -8.28 2.20 12.51
N MET A 61 -8.57 0.99 13.02
CA MET A 61 -9.49 0.06 12.37
C MET A 61 -10.91 0.63 12.28
N GLU A 62 -11.40 1.31 13.31
CA GLU A 62 -12.73 1.96 13.24
C GLU A 62 -12.77 3.04 12.14
N VAL A 63 -11.68 3.82 11.99
CA VAL A 63 -11.55 4.79 10.91
C VAL A 63 -11.57 4.09 9.55
N VAL A 64 -10.77 3.04 9.37
CA VAL A 64 -10.70 2.27 8.11
C VAL A 64 -12.07 1.67 7.75
N LEU A 65 -12.76 1.06 8.71
CA LEU A 65 -14.09 0.47 8.49
C LEU A 65 -15.15 1.52 8.19
N GLY A 66 -15.04 2.71 8.81
CA GLY A 66 -15.89 3.86 8.51
C GLY A 66 -15.68 4.39 7.08
N GLU A 67 -14.42 4.53 6.64
CA GLU A 67 -14.09 5.01 5.28
C GLU A 67 -14.65 4.12 4.18
N VAL A 68 -14.70 2.79 4.40
CA VAL A 68 -15.27 1.83 3.45
C VAL A 68 -16.77 1.60 3.63
N ASN A 69 -17.43 2.34 4.54
CA ASN A 69 -18.85 2.21 4.89
C ASN A 69 -19.26 0.77 5.25
N HIS A 70 -18.36 0.02 5.89
CA HIS A 70 -18.60 -1.35 6.32
C HIS A 70 -18.11 -1.55 7.76
N PRO A 71 -18.96 -1.31 8.77
CA PRO A 71 -18.52 -1.19 10.17
C PRO A 71 -18.12 -2.53 10.83
N ILE A 72 -18.36 -3.66 10.17
CA ILE A 72 -18.17 -4.99 10.76
C ILE A 72 -17.01 -5.71 10.06
N ILE A 73 -15.93 -5.99 10.80
CA ILE A 73 -14.75 -6.69 10.26
C ILE A 73 -15.09 -8.09 9.70
N SER A 74 -16.09 -8.77 10.26
CA SER A 74 -16.55 -10.09 9.78
C SER A 74 -17.17 -10.07 8.37
N GLY A 75 -17.47 -8.91 7.80
CA GLY A 75 -17.88 -8.83 6.38
C GLY A 75 -16.73 -8.92 5.39
N PHE A 76 -15.49 -8.99 5.88
CA PHE A 76 -14.30 -9.17 5.06
C PHE A 76 -13.71 -10.56 5.25
N GLU A 77 -13.31 -11.18 4.15
CA GLU A 77 -12.71 -12.51 4.16
C GLU A 77 -11.18 -12.43 4.08
N LEU A 78 -10.63 -11.39 3.44
CA LEU A 78 -9.20 -11.09 3.46
C LEU A 78 -8.95 -9.66 3.94
N VAL A 79 -7.94 -9.48 4.79
CA VAL A 79 -7.48 -8.16 5.22
C VAL A 79 -5.99 -8.02 4.89
N PHE A 80 -5.65 -7.01 4.10
CA PHE A 80 -4.29 -6.71 3.68
C PHE A 80 -3.74 -5.53 4.48
N VAL A 81 -2.67 -5.76 5.23
CA VAL A 81 -2.00 -4.77 6.06
C VAL A 81 -0.60 -4.51 5.52
N PRO A 82 -0.29 -3.31 4.99
CA PRO A 82 1.06 -2.96 4.60
C PRO A 82 1.94 -2.77 5.83
N ILE A 83 3.14 -3.35 5.82
CA ILE A 83 4.17 -3.13 6.84
C ILE A 83 5.36 -2.46 6.19
N ILE A 84 5.77 -1.34 6.79
CA ILE A 84 6.78 -0.43 6.24
C ILE A 84 7.87 -0.24 7.28
N ASN A 85 9.03 -0.84 7.04
CA ASN A 85 10.20 -0.71 7.90
C ASN A 85 11.38 -0.12 7.12
N GLN A 86 11.66 1.18 7.32
CA GLN A 86 12.72 1.90 6.60
C GLN A 86 12.60 1.74 5.08
N GLN A 87 13.44 0.89 4.47
CA GLN A 87 13.47 0.61 3.03
C GLN A 87 12.75 -0.69 2.64
N HIS A 88 12.26 -1.47 3.62
CA HIS A 88 11.60 -2.74 3.36
C HIS A 88 10.08 -2.61 3.47
N PHE A 89 9.40 -2.90 2.36
CA PHE A 89 7.94 -2.84 2.22
C PHE A 89 7.43 -4.25 1.92
N TYR A 90 6.47 -4.70 2.71
CA TYR A 90 5.77 -5.97 2.47
C TYR A 90 4.32 -5.87 2.94
N ILE A 91 3.51 -6.85 2.59
CA ILE A 91 2.10 -6.88 2.94
C ILE A 91 1.84 -8.14 3.76
N MET A 92 1.14 -8.01 4.88
CA MET A 92 0.54 -9.16 5.57
C MET A 92 -0.91 -9.32 5.12
N CYS A 93 -1.25 -10.52 4.67
CA CYS A 93 -2.62 -10.92 4.37
C CYS A 93 -3.15 -11.82 5.49
N PHE A 94 -4.26 -11.40 6.09
CA PHE A 94 -5.04 -12.17 7.05
C PHE A 94 -6.26 -12.74 6.34
N ASN A 95 -6.30 -14.05 6.15
CA ASN A 95 -7.47 -14.73 5.64
C ASN A 95 -8.39 -15.09 6.82
N LEU A 96 -9.50 -14.37 6.93
CA LEU A 96 -10.48 -14.51 7.99
C LEU A 96 -11.49 -15.64 7.73
N LYS A 97 -11.57 -16.15 6.49
CA LYS A 97 -12.41 -17.30 6.13
C LYS A 97 -11.72 -18.62 6.46
N THR A 98 -10.52 -18.82 5.90
CA THR A 98 -9.63 -19.92 6.25
C THR A 98 -8.47 -19.32 7.05
N PRO A 99 -8.44 -19.45 8.39
CA PRO A 99 -7.57 -18.68 9.30
C PRO A 99 -6.08 -18.89 9.00
N LYS A 100 -5.59 -18.15 8.02
CA LYS A 100 -4.23 -18.23 7.46
C LYS A 100 -3.64 -16.83 7.48
N VAL A 101 -2.36 -16.76 7.80
CA VAL A 101 -1.60 -15.51 7.81
C VAL A 101 -0.43 -15.67 6.84
N GLU A 102 -0.33 -14.75 5.88
CA GLU A 102 0.68 -14.80 4.83
C GLU A 102 1.40 -13.47 4.73
N ILE A 103 2.73 -13.49 4.67
CA ILE A 103 3.53 -12.34 4.25
C ILE A 103 3.72 -12.44 2.74
N ILE A 104 3.33 -11.39 2.04
CA ILE A 104 3.54 -11.19 0.61
C ILE A 104 4.69 -10.20 0.47
N ASN A 105 5.80 -10.65 -0.09
CA ASN A 105 7.00 -9.85 -0.25
C ASN A 105 7.58 -10.03 -1.66
N ASN A 106 8.20 -8.99 -2.19
CA ASN A 106 8.91 -9.05 -3.47
C ASN A 106 10.37 -9.47 -3.31
N SER A 107 10.93 -9.39 -2.10
CA SER A 107 12.33 -9.69 -1.88
C SER A 107 12.50 -11.16 -1.52
N GLY A 108 13.39 -11.84 -2.26
CA GLY A 108 13.82 -13.19 -1.92
C GLY A 108 14.22 -13.31 -0.45
N VAL A 109 13.93 -14.45 0.18
CA VAL A 109 14.53 -14.79 1.47
C VAL A 109 15.89 -15.40 1.15
N MET A 110 16.97 -14.74 1.55
CA MET A 110 18.31 -15.33 1.38
C MET A 110 18.34 -16.68 2.10
N PRO A 111 18.98 -17.74 1.54
CA PRO A 111 18.93 -19.11 2.08
C PRO A 111 19.34 -19.28 3.55
N ARG A 112 19.93 -18.26 4.18
CA ARG A 112 20.42 -18.29 5.58
C ARG A 112 19.79 -17.22 6.48
N MET A 113 18.81 -16.46 6.01
CA MET A 113 18.17 -15.41 6.81
C MET A 113 16.89 -15.96 7.47
N SER A 114 16.84 -15.98 8.80
CA SER A 114 15.60 -16.32 9.50
C SER A 114 14.56 -15.21 9.28
N VAL A 115 13.28 -15.60 9.25
CA VAL A 115 12.15 -14.67 9.14
C VAL A 115 12.21 -13.61 10.23
N THR A 116 12.49 -14.02 11.46
CA THR A 116 12.62 -13.10 12.61
C THR A 116 13.72 -12.07 12.39
N LYS A 117 14.87 -12.46 11.79
CA LYS A 117 15.96 -11.54 11.47
C LYS A 117 15.61 -10.61 10.30
N LYS A 118 14.86 -11.10 9.30
CA LYS A 118 14.47 -10.30 8.14
C LYS A 118 13.43 -9.23 8.49
N TYR A 119 12.49 -9.53 9.37
CA TYR A 119 11.33 -8.68 9.64
C TYR A 119 11.25 -8.13 11.07
N SER A 120 12.31 -8.27 11.87
CA SER A 120 12.44 -7.71 13.23
C SER A 120 11.32 -8.10 14.21
N GLY A 121 10.71 -9.28 14.04
CA GLY A 121 9.57 -9.74 14.86
C GLY A 121 8.27 -8.95 14.67
N TRP A 122 8.24 -7.93 13.81
CA TRP A 122 7.04 -7.13 13.54
C TRP A 122 5.88 -7.94 12.99
N PRO A 123 6.07 -8.99 12.16
CA PRO A 123 4.96 -9.82 11.73
C PRO A 123 4.26 -10.57 12.87
N ASP A 124 5.03 -11.11 13.83
CA ASP A 124 4.46 -11.79 14.98
C ASP A 124 3.73 -10.80 15.89
N LYS A 125 4.30 -9.61 16.10
CA LYS A 125 3.64 -8.53 16.83
C LYS A 125 2.33 -8.10 16.16
N MET A 126 2.36 -7.84 14.85
CA MET A 126 1.17 -7.51 14.06
C MET A 126 0.11 -8.61 14.14
N LYS A 127 0.50 -9.88 13.99
CA LYS A 127 -0.41 -11.02 14.07
C LYS A 127 -1.08 -11.10 15.44
N LYS A 128 -0.31 -10.92 16.52
CA LYS A 128 -0.84 -10.89 17.89
C LYS A 128 -1.83 -9.75 18.06
N THR A 129 -1.42 -8.52 17.75
CA THR A 129 -2.27 -7.32 17.87
C THR A 129 -3.56 -7.44 17.06
N PHE A 130 -3.48 -7.94 15.82
CA PHE A 130 -4.66 -8.14 14.98
C PHE A 130 -5.57 -9.27 15.50
N ALA A 131 -5.00 -10.36 16.02
CA ALA A 131 -5.80 -11.41 16.63
C ALA A 131 -6.53 -10.93 17.89
N ASP A 132 -5.86 -10.14 18.73
CA ASP A 132 -6.46 -9.52 19.92
C ASP A 132 -7.65 -8.61 19.52
N TYR A 133 -7.47 -7.78 18.48
CA TYR A 133 -8.54 -6.99 17.89
C TYR A 133 -9.72 -7.87 17.43
N LEU A 134 -9.46 -8.94 16.68
CA LEU A 134 -10.50 -9.85 16.20
C LEU A 134 -11.25 -10.53 17.36
N ILE A 135 -10.55 -10.93 18.42
CA ILE A 135 -11.16 -11.53 19.62
C ILE A 135 -12.05 -10.49 20.34
N GLN A 136 -11.58 -9.25 20.48
CA GLN A 136 -12.36 -8.15 21.07
C GLN A 136 -13.63 -7.85 20.25
N LYS A 137 -13.55 -7.94 18.92
CA LYS A 137 -14.69 -7.83 18.01
C LYS A 137 -15.53 -9.11 17.90
N GLN A 138 -15.25 -10.12 18.73
CA GLN A 138 -15.95 -11.41 18.77
C GLN A 138 -15.96 -12.14 17.42
N HIS A 139 -14.93 -11.92 16.60
CA HIS A 139 -14.78 -12.63 15.33
C HIS A 139 -14.49 -14.12 15.61
N PRO A 140 -15.23 -15.07 14.98
CA PRO A 140 -15.13 -16.49 15.30
C PRO A 140 -13.71 -17.05 15.10
N ASN A 141 -12.98 -16.52 14.11
CA ASN A 141 -11.63 -16.94 13.79
C ASN A 141 -10.50 -16.19 14.52
N GLY A 142 -10.80 -15.29 15.47
CA GLY A 142 -9.76 -14.52 16.17
C GLY A 142 -8.71 -15.40 16.88
N ARG A 143 -9.15 -16.44 17.61
CA ARG A 143 -8.27 -17.42 18.27
C ARG A 143 -7.52 -18.33 17.29
N HIS A 144 -8.10 -18.60 16.12
CA HIS A 144 -7.41 -19.38 15.09
C HIS A 144 -6.30 -18.55 14.43
N ILE A 145 -6.51 -17.24 14.23
CA ILE A 145 -5.47 -16.33 13.74
C ILE A 145 -4.33 -16.17 14.74
N SER A 146 -4.61 -16.09 16.06
CA SER A 146 -3.55 -15.97 17.07
C SER A 146 -2.55 -17.13 17.05
N THR A 147 -3.05 -18.35 16.77
CA THR A 147 -2.27 -19.58 16.71
C THR A 147 -1.74 -19.91 15.31
N ALA A 148 -2.16 -19.16 14.28
CA ALA A 148 -1.77 -19.43 12.90
C ALA A 148 -0.27 -19.24 12.67
N LYS A 149 0.30 -20.14 11.86
CA LYS A 149 1.67 -19.99 11.33
C LYS A 149 1.66 -18.97 10.19
N ILE A 150 2.69 -18.12 10.18
CA ILE A 150 2.91 -17.15 9.11
C ILE A 150 3.61 -17.88 7.95
N HIS A 151 3.02 -17.82 6.76
CA HIS A 151 3.62 -18.35 5.54
C HIS A 151 4.23 -17.22 4.72
N LEU A 152 5.37 -17.46 4.09
CA LEU A 152 5.98 -16.50 3.18
C LEU A 152 5.55 -16.84 1.76
N ARG A 153 5.04 -15.83 1.05
CA ARG A 153 4.70 -15.89 -0.36
C ARG A 153 5.51 -14.86 -1.11
N HIS A 154 6.12 -15.27 -2.20
CA HIS A 154 6.64 -14.33 -3.16
C HIS A 154 5.47 -13.71 -3.92
N MET A 155 5.56 -12.41 -4.25
CA MET A 155 4.47 -11.69 -4.95
C MET A 155 3.97 -12.44 -6.19
N GLU A 156 4.85 -13.04 -7.01
CA GLU A 156 4.40 -13.75 -8.22
C GLU A 156 3.66 -15.05 -7.96
N THR A 157 3.76 -15.59 -6.74
CA THR A 157 3.15 -16.86 -6.35
C THR A 157 1.88 -16.69 -5.52
N TYR A 158 1.53 -15.45 -5.15
CA TYR A 158 0.36 -15.18 -4.33
C TYR A 158 -0.92 -15.22 -5.18
N LYS A 159 -1.82 -16.13 -4.83
CA LYS A 159 -3.04 -16.38 -5.62
C LYS A 159 -4.30 -15.71 -5.06
N GLY A 160 -4.28 -15.25 -3.80
CA GLY A 160 -5.37 -14.54 -3.12
C GLY A 160 -6.68 -15.30 -2.90
N CYS A 161 -7.11 -16.12 -3.86
CA CYS A 161 -8.33 -16.92 -3.84
C CYS A 161 -8.40 -17.88 -5.03
N LEU A 162 -7.74 -17.57 -6.15
CA LEU A 162 -7.96 -18.27 -7.41
C LEU A 162 -7.04 -19.50 -7.50
N LEU A 163 -7.64 -20.69 -7.54
CA LEU A 163 -6.92 -21.86 -8.05
C LEU A 163 -6.43 -21.50 -9.47
N ASP A 164 -5.15 -21.74 -9.72
CA ASP A 164 -4.50 -21.54 -11.03
C ASP A 164 -4.27 -20.11 -11.55
N TRP A 165 -4.28 -19.09 -10.68
CA TRP A 165 -3.82 -17.75 -11.08
C TRP A 165 -2.30 -17.69 -11.28
N GLU A 166 -1.88 -17.46 -12.52
CA GLU A 166 -0.54 -17.02 -12.87
C GLU A 166 -0.55 -15.50 -13.05
N CYS A 167 0.09 -14.76 -12.14
CA CYS A 167 0.11 -13.30 -12.22
C CYS A 167 0.96 -12.74 -13.38
N GLY A 168 1.69 -13.61 -14.10
CA GLY A 168 2.54 -13.26 -15.23
C GLY A 168 3.87 -12.58 -14.88
N LEU A 169 4.17 -12.33 -13.59
CA LEU A 169 5.43 -11.76 -13.16
C LEU A 169 6.56 -12.80 -13.28
N ARG A 170 7.66 -12.40 -13.92
CA ARG A 170 8.91 -13.16 -13.95
C ARG A 170 9.51 -13.20 -12.54
N ARG A 171 10.31 -14.24 -12.25
CA ARG A 171 11.15 -14.25 -11.05
C ARG A 171 12.17 -13.13 -11.13
N GLU A 172 12.62 -12.68 -9.96
CA GLU A 172 13.70 -11.71 -9.86
C GLU A 172 14.99 -12.33 -10.44
N ASP A 173 15.48 -11.80 -11.55
CA ASP A 173 16.73 -12.21 -12.20
C ASP A 173 17.54 -10.98 -12.67
N GLU A 174 18.79 -10.88 -12.22
CA GLU A 174 19.67 -9.77 -12.63
C GLU A 174 20.13 -9.90 -14.09
N VAL A 175 20.15 -11.12 -14.62
CA VAL A 175 20.71 -11.44 -15.95
C VAL A 175 19.89 -10.82 -17.08
N ASN A 176 18.56 -10.92 -17.03
CA ASN A 176 17.71 -10.44 -18.11
C ASN A 176 16.91 -9.18 -17.74
N ASN A 177 16.86 -8.80 -16.45
CA ASN A 177 16.11 -7.65 -15.94
C ASN A 177 14.63 -7.62 -16.41
N LEU A 178 14.05 -8.77 -16.77
CA LEU A 178 12.71 -8.82 -17.36
C LEU A 178 11.65 -8.45 -16.33
N GLN A 179 11.82 -8.90 -15.08
CA GLN A 179 10.94 -8.51 -13.99
C GLN A 179 10.99 -6.99 -13.77
N LYS A 180 12.17 -6.37 -13.84
CA LYS A 180 12.34 -4.91 -13.71
C LYS A 180 11.56 -4.16 -14.78
N LEU A 181 11.55 -4.65 -16.02
CA LEU A 181 10.73 -4.09 -17.09
C LEU A 181 9.23 -4.23 -16.82
N GLN A 182 8.78 -5.39 -16.30
CA GLN A 182 7.39 -5.59 -15.90
C GLN A 182 6.97 -4.66 -14.77
N LEU A 183 7.82 -4.45 -13.77
CA LEU A 183 7.57 -3.52 -12.67
C LEU A 183 7.50 -2.06 -13.16
N ASN A 184 8.31 -1.70 -14.15
CA ASN A 184 8.25 -0.37 -14.77
C ASN A 184 6.96 -0.15 -15.57
N ASP A 185 6.46 -1.19 -16.25
CA ASP A 185 5.16 -1.14 -16.91
C ASP A 185 4.01 -1.05 -15.90
N LEU A 186 4.06 -1.82 -14.81
CA LEU A 186 3.10 -1.72 -13.71
C LEU A 186 3.09 -0.33 -13.08
N ARG A 187 4.26 0.31 -12.88
CA ARG A 187 4.35 1.70 -12.42
C ARG A 187 3.60 2.66 -13.34
N LYS A 188 3.67 2.48 -14.66
CA LYS A 188 2.90 3.28 -15.62
C LYS A 188 1.41 3.00 -15.46
N LYS A 189 0.99 1.72 -15.48
CA LYS A 189 -0.41 1.30 -15.35
C LYS A 189 -1.06 1.82 -14.07
N TYR A 190 -0.40 1.67 -12.92
CA TYR A 190 -0.90 2.16 -11.64
C TYR A 190 -0.94 3.68 -11.58
N THR A 191 0.05 4.37 -12.16
CA THR A 191 0.05 5.84 -12.23
C THR A 191 -1.13 6.33 -13.05
N THR A 192 -1.32 5.76 -14.24
CA THR A 192 -2.44 6.08 -15.13
C THR A 192 -3.78 5.81 -14.45
N LYS A 193 -3.94 4.67 -13.80
CA LYS A 193 -5.16 4.34 -13.07
C LYS A 193 -5.42 5.36 -11.96
N ILE A 194 -4.46 5.66 -11.09
CA ILE A 194 -4.63 6.66 -10.02
C ILE A 194 -5.03 8.02 -10.59
N ILE A 195 -4.39 8.46 -11.67
CA ILE A 195 -4.64 9.76 -12.29
C ILE A 195 -6.02 9.84 -12.94
N LEU A 196 -6.48 8.75 -13.56
CA LEU A 196 -7.72 8.70 -14.34
C LEU A 196 -8.90 8.09 -13.59
N HIS A 197 -8.73 7.67 -12.34
CA HIS A 197 -9.81 7.07 -11.57
C HIS A 197 -10.78 8.14 -11.05
N ASP A 198 -12.07 7.82 -10.98
CA ASP A 198 -13.15 8.75 -10.59
C ASP A 198 -13.00 9.32 -9.16
N LEU A 199 -12.22 8.64 -8.31
CA LEU A 199 -11.88 9.14 -6.98
C LEU A 199 -10.89 10.31 -7.00
N ASN A 200 -10.22 10.55 -8.12
CA ASN A 200 -9.31 11.68 -8.24
C ASN A 200 -10.14 12.97 -8.36
N GLU A 201 -10.17 13.78 -7.29
CA GLU A 201 -10.84 15.09 -7.28
C GLU A 201 -10.32 16.07 -8.35
N ARG A 202 -9.14 15.79 -8.92
CA ARG A 202 -8.54 16.57 -10.01
C ARG A 202 -8.77 15.93 -11.39
N PHE A 203 -9.56 14.87 -11.50
CA PHE A 203 -9.81 14.16 -12.75
C PHE A 203 -10.19 15.08 -13.91
N ASP A 204 -11.15 15.99 -13.71
CA ASP A 204 -11.60 16.94 -14.73
C ASP A 204 -10.47 17.87 -15.18
N TRP A 205 -9.70 18.38 -14.22
CA TRP A 205 -8.58 19.27 -14.51
C TRP A 205 -7.50 18.53 -15.30
N VAL A 206 -7.12 17.33 -14.86
CA VAL A 206 -6.13 16.47 -15.54
C VAL A 206 -6.59 16.17 -16.96
N THR A 207 -7.86 15.81 -17.14
CA THR A 207 -8.40 15.43 -18.45
C THR A 207 -8.43 16.63 -19.40
N LYS A 208 -8.82 17.81 -18.92
CA LYS A 208 -8.76 19.06 -19.69
C LYS A 208 -7.32 19.42 -20.06
N ASP A 209 -6.37 19.28 -19.13
CA ASP A 209 -4.96 19.56 -19.38
C ASP A 209 -4.36 18.58 -20.40
N LEU A 210 -4.70 17.29 -20.29
CA LEU A 210 -4.32 16.27 -21.26
C LEU A 210 -4.87 16.60 -22.66
N MET A 211 -6.14 16.99 -22.77
CA MET A 211 -6.73 17.40 -24.05
C MET A 211 -6.04 18.62 -24.64
N ARG A 212 -5.69 19.62 -23.82
CA ARG A 212 -4.90 20.79 -24.25
C ARG A 212 -3.53 20.36 -24.76
N HIS A 213 -2.84 19.52 -24.00
CA HIS A 213 -1.53 18.99 -24.38
C HIS A 213 -1.59 18.24 -25.71
N MET A 214 -2.59 17.38 -25.91
CA MET A 214 -2.76 16.59 -27.14
C MET A 214 -3.06 17.44 -28.38
N ARG A 215 -3.58 18.66 -28.21
CA ARG A 215 -3.80 19.63 -29.30
C ARG A 215 -2.55 20.41 -29.69
N LEU A 216 -1.46 20.33 -28.91
CA LEU A 216 -0.21 21.03 -29.23
C LEU A 216 0.47 20.39 -30.46
N PRO A 217 1.20 21.19 -31.26
CA PRO A 217 2.05 20.67 -32.33
C PRO A 217 3.00 19.57 -31.84
N VAL A 218 3.32 18.60 -32.70
CA VAL A 218 4.16 17.44 -32.35
C VAL A 218 5.51 17.89 -31.80
N GLU A 219 6.09 18.94 -32.35
CA GLU A 219 7.37 19.52 -31.98
C GLU A 219 7.33 20.06 -30.55
N VAL A 220 6.26 20.79 -30.20
CA VAL A 220 6.03 21.34 -28.86
C VAL A 220 5.83 20.22 -27.85
N ARG A 221 5.07 19.17 -28.20
CA ARG A 221 4.90 17.99 -27.33
C ARG A 221 6.22 17.25 -27.10
N ARG A 222 7.03 17.09 -28.14
CA ARG A 222 8.37 16.48 -28.03
C ARG A 222 9.27 17.28 -27.10
N GLU A 223 9.27 18.60 -27.24
CA GLU A 223 10.07 19.49 -26.38
C GLU A 223 9.59 19.45 -24.93
N ALA A 224 8.28 19.53 -24.70
CA ALA A 224 7.69 19.39 -23.38
C ALA A 224 8.06 18.06 -22.72
N ASN A 225 8.06 16.95 -23.47
CA ASN A 225 8.46 15.64 -22.99
C ASN A 225 9.96 15.57 -22.66
N ARG A 226 10.83 16.20 -23.46
CA ARG A 226 12.27 16.30 -23.16
C ARG A 226 12.52 17.04 -21.84
N ASN A 227 11.79 18.13 -21.61
CA ASN A 227 11.96 18.99 -20.44
C ASN A 227 11.16 18.55 -19.21
N ALA A 228 10.25 17.59 -19.36
CA ALA A 228 9.31 17.18 -18.32
C ALA A 228 10.00 16.83 -16.99
N HIS A 229 11.12 16.11 -17.03
CA HIS A 229 11.86 15.74 -15.83
C HIS A 229 12.43 16.94 -15.08
N GLY A 230 13.08 17.87 -15.81
CA GLY A 230 13.60 19.10 -15.21
C GLY A 230 12.50 19.94 -14.60
N ASN A 231 11.39 20.11 -15.32
CA ASN A 231 10.23 20.87 -14.85
C ASN A 231 9.60 20.26 -13.59
N ILE A 232 9.47 18.93 -13.52
CA ILE A 232 8.95 18.25 -12.32
C ILE A 232 9.93 18.42 -11.14
N ALA A 233 11.22 18.25 -11.37
CA ALA A 233 12.24 18.42 -10.33
C ALA A 233 12.22 19.84 -9.75
N SER A 234 12.19 20.87 -10.59
CA SER A 234 12.09 22.26 -10.14
C SER A 234 10.84 22.53 -9.31
N ARG A 235 9.67 22.06 -9.76
CA ARG A 235 8.41 22.20 -8.99
C ARG A 235 8.46 21.48 -7.64
N LEU A 236 9.10 20.32 -7.55
CA LEU A 236 9.23 19.60 -6.28
C LEU A 236 10.15 20.37 -5.31
N LEU A 237 11.22 20.98 -5.82
CA LEU A 237 12.11 21.83 -5.02
C LEU A 237 11.41 23.11 -4.55
N GLU A 238 10.66 23.79 -5.43
CA GLU A 238 9.86 24.96 -5.07
C GLU A 238 8.83 24.66 -3.98
N ASN A 239 8.12 23.52 -4.10
CA ASN A 239 7.15 23.09 -3.09
C ASN A 239 7.80 22.65 -1.76
N ALA A 240 8.99 22.07 -1.81
CA ALA A 240 9.75 21.72 -0.61
C ALA A 240 10.18 22.99 0.15
N ASN A 241 10.63 24.01 -0.58
CA ASN A 241 11.03 25.31 -0.01
C ASN A 241 9.82 26.07 0.56
N GLN A 242 8.66 26.05 -0.10
CA GLN A 242 7.44 26.63 0.46
C GLN A 242 6.97 25.91 1.73
N LYS A 243 7.16 24.58 1.84
CA LYS A 243 6.84 23.84 3.07
C LYS A 243 7.85 24.11 4.19
N SER A 244 9.13 24.33 3.90
CA SER A 244 10.08 24.79 4.92
C SER A 244 9.73 26.18 5.41
N ASP A 245 9.29 27.10 4.54
CA ASP A 245 8.84 28.44 4.95
C ASP A 245 7.56 28.38 5.80
N CYS A 246 6.65 27.44 5.52
CA CYS A 246 5.46 27.19 6.35
C CYS A 246 5.80 26.54 7.72
N LEU A 247 6.87 25.74 7.80
CA LEU A 247 7.39 25.19 9.06
C LEU A 247 8.15 26.23 9.88
N MET A 248 8.83 27.18 9.21
CA MET A 248 9.49 28.32 9.86
C MET A 248 8.47 29.30 10.47
N PHE A 249 7.28 29.43 9.88
CA PHE A 249 6.18 30.22 10.48
C PHE A 249 5.54 29.59 11.72
N LYS A 250 5.63 28.26 11.90
CA LYS A 250 5.14 27.59 13.12
C LYS A 250 6.09 27.68 14.31
N HIS A 251 7.37 28.00 14.09
CA HIS A 251 8.35 28.15 15.18
C HIS A 251 8.34 29.54 15.85
N HIS A 252 7.50 30.47 15.39
CA HIS A 252 7.38 31.82 15.97
C HIS A 252 6.11 32.07 16.81
N ILE A 253 5.32 31.03 17.11
CA ILE A 253 4.12 31.12 17.97
C ILE A 253 4.21 30.19 19.20
N MET A 254 5.41 29.70 19.57
CA MET A 254 5.63 28.95 20.82
C MET A 254 6.80 29.52 21.62
N ASN A 255 6.79 30.83 21.84
CA ASN A 255 7.52 31.46 22.95
C ASN A 255 6.53 32.31 23.72
N PHE A 256 5.71 31.67 24.56
CA PHE A 256 5.27 32.05 25.90
C PHE A 256 4.47 30.88 26.49
#